data_AF-A0A528U041-F1
#
_entry.id   AF-A0A528U041-F1
#
_cell.length_a   1.000
_cell.length_b   1.000
_cell.length_c   1.000
_cell.angle_alpha   90.00
_cell.angle_beta   90.00
_cell.angle_gamma   90.00
#
_symmetry.space_group_name_H-M   'P 1'
#
loop_
_entity.id
_entity.type
_entity.pdbx_description
1 polymer ?
#
loop_
_entity_poly.entity_id
_entity_poly.type
_entity_poly.pdbx_seq_one_letter_code
_entity_poly.pdbx_strand_id
1 'polypeptide(L)' 'AKAMLAGNNAWTAFNAVGDLFVPGPTGTNVNDLRAILVR' A
#
# COMPACT_ATOMS: atom_id res chain seq x y z
N ALA A 1 -5.56 -11.64 -5.95
CA ALA A 1 -4.51 -10.63 -6.24
C ALA A 1 -3.99 -10.65 -7.69
N LYS A 2 -3.57 -11.79 -8.27
CA LYS A 2 -2.85 -11.84 -9.57
C LYS A 2 -3.50 -11.04 -10.72
N ALA A 3 -4.81 -11.19 -10.94
CA ALA A 3 -5.54 -10.45 -11.99
C ALA A 3 -5.57 -8.93 -11.71
N MET A 4 -5.76 -8.53 -10.45
CA MET A 4 -5.75 -7.13 -10.04
C MET A 4 -4.36 -6.50 -10.21
N LEU A 5 -3.28 -7.22 -9.87
CA LEU A 5 -1.92 -6.74 -10.12
C LEU A 5 -1.63 -6.58 -11.61
N ALA A 6 -2.01 -7.57 -12.43
CA ALA A 6 -1.84 -7.49 -13.89
C ALA A 6 -2.63 -6.32 -14.51
N GLY A 7 -3.76 -5.95 -13.90
CA GLY A 7 -4.55 -4.78 -14.29
C GLY A 7 -4.11 -3.46 -13.63
N ASN A 8 -2.94 -3.39 -12.97
CA ASN A 8 -2.48 -2.24 -12.19
C ASN A 8 -3.50 -1.72 -11.15
N ASN A 9 -4.36 -2.61 -10.65
CA ASN A 9 -5.41 -2.30 -9.67
C ASN A 9 -5.06 -2.88 -8.28
N ALA A 10 -3.86 -2.56 -7.78
CA ALA A 10 -3.44 -2.99 -6.44
C ALA A 10 -4.30 -2.33 -5.33
N TRP A 11 -4.76 -1.09 -5.54
CA TRP A 11 -5.55 -0.34 -4.56
C TRP A 11 -6.84 -1.07 -4.16
N THR A 12 -7.66 -1.53 -5.14
CA THR A 12 -8.90 -2.28 -4.82
C THR A 12 -8.60 -3.57 -4.08
N ALA A 13 -7.49 -4.24 -4.40
CA ALA A 13 -7.10 -5.49 -3.75
C ALA A 13 -6.83 -5.28 -2.24
N PHE A 14 -6.05 -4.26 -1.87
CA PHE A 14 -5.73 -3.96 -0.48
C PHE A 14 -6.91 -3.33 0.28
N ASN A 15 -7.72 -2.47 -0.38
CA ASN A 15 -8.91 -1.89 0.23
C ASN A 15 -9.94 -2.97 0.61
N ALA A 16 -10.13 -3.97 -0.24
CA ALA A 16 -11.12 -5.04 -0.02
C ALA A 16 -10.82 -5.90 1.23
N VAL A 17 -9.57 -5.93 1.69
CA VAL A 17 -9.13 -6.70 2.87
C VAL A 17 -8.75 -5.81 4.05
N GLY A 18 -8.91 -4.50 3.94
CA GLY A 18 -8.59 -3.55 5.01
C GLY A 18 -7.10 -3.37 5.29
N ASP A 19 -6.22 -3.68 4.33
CA ASP A 19 -4.76 -3.67 4.50
C ASP A 19 -4.10 -2.42 3.88
N LEU A 20 -4.87 -1.31 3.80
CA LEU A 20 -4.34 -0.01 3.37
C LEU A 20 -3.79 0.76 4.57
N PHE A 21 -2.54 1.21 4.45
CA PHE A 21 -2.00 2.25 5.33
C PHE A 21 -2.38 3.64 4.82
N VAL A 22 -3.12 4.42 5.62
CA VAL A 22 -3.64 5.75 5.25
C VAL A 22 -3.24 6.78 6.32
N PRO A 23 -2.09 7.46 6.18
CA PRO A 23 -1.53 8.32 7.24
C PRO A 23 -2.17 9.71 7.36
N GLY A 24 -2.96 10.15 6.37
CA GLY A 24 -3.44 11.53 6.28
C GLY A 24 -2.34 12.52 5.85
N PRO A 25 -2.55 13.84 6.02
CA PRO A 25 -1.56 14.87 5.66
C PRO A 25 -0.32 14.79 6.55
N THR A 26 0.85 14.60 5.93
CA THR A 26 2.14 14.41 6.65
C THR A 26 2.97 15.70 6.79
N GLY A 27 2.74 16.71 5.95
CA GLY A 27 3.47 18.00 5.98
C GLY A 27 4.89 17.98 5.42
N THR A 28 5.33 16.86 4.84
CA THR A 28 6.66 16.72 4.19
C THR A 28 6.65 15.59 3.15
N ASN A 29 7.65 15.57 2.27
CA ASN A 29 7.90 14.50 1.32
C ASN A 29 9.39 14.16 1.29
N VAL A 30 9.73 12.96 1.75
CA VAL A 30 11.11 12.42 1.77
C VAL A 30 11.22 11.10 1.03
N ASN A 31 10.35 10.89 0.03
CA ASN A 31 10.22 9.66 -0.74
C ASN A 31 9.67 8.46 0.07
N ASP A 32 9.83 7.25 -0.46
CA ASP A 32 9.22 6.02 0.04
C ASP A 32 10.08 5.29 1.09
N LEU A 33 9.41 4.67 2.07
CA LEU A 33 10.01 3.76 3.05
C LEU A 33 9.34 2.38 2.98
N ARG A 34 10.14 1.31 3.05
CA ARG A 34 9.66 -0.06 3.22
C ARG A 34 10.28 -0.68 4.47
N ALA A 35 9.42 -1.11 5.40
CA ALA A 35 9.83 -1.88 6.56
C ALA A 35 9.47 -3.36 6.37
N ILE A 36 10.43 -4.25 6.61
CA ILE A 36 10.23 -5.71 6.59
C ILE A 36 10.76 -6.24 7.92
N LEU A 37 9.87 -6.80 8.75
CA LEU A 37 10.24 -7.44 10.01
C LEU A 37 10.44 -8.94 9.80
N VAL A 38 11.64 -9.43 10.09
CA VAL A 38 11.97 -10.86 10.17
C VAL A 38 12.26 -11.18 11.63
N ARG A 39 11.71 -12.28 12.15
CA ARG A 39 11.94 -12.75 13.52
C ARG A 39 12.90 -13.93 13.53
#